data_AF-A0A7N2LFY7-F1
#
_entry.id   AF-A0A7N2LFY7-F1
#
_cell.length_a   1.000
_cell.length_b   1.000
_cell.length_c   1.000
_cell.angle_alpha   90.00
_cell.angle_beta   90.00
_cell.angle_gamma   90.00
#
_symmetry.space_group_name_H-M   'P 1'
#
loop_
_entity.id
_entity.type
_entity.pdbx_description
1 polymer ?
#
loop_
_entity_poly.entity_id
_entity_poly.type
_entity_poly.pdbx_seq_one_letter_code
_entity_poly.pdbx_strand_id
1 'polypeptide(L)'
;MERSIKVAVIGAGTASLVTDRELKREGHQVILFEKNNRIGGTWVYDPRVESDRLGMDPGREIVHSSMYHSVRVNLPRQLMGFLDYPFVKKETGDPRDFPGREEVLIFLNDFSSDFGLVELTRFEHDVVRVEQVDGRRNEWNVDCGVEDSGRAIGSRGL
;
A
#
# COMPACT_ATOMS: atom_id res chain seq x y z
N MET A 1 -17.85 -23.50 -8.21
CA MET A 1 -17.09 -22.30 -8.62
C MET A 1 -17.66 -21.15 -7.84
N GLU A 2 -16.89 -20.61 -6.90
CA GLU A 2 -17.29 -19.40 -6.21
C GLU A 2 -17.34 -18.23 -7.21
N ARG A 3 -18.23 -17.28 -6.94
CA ARG A 3 -18.52 -16.17 -7.86
C ARG A 3 -17.35 -15.18 -7.84
N SER A 4 -16.68 -14.98 -8.97
CA SER A 4 -15.68 -13.92 -9.11
C SER A 4 -16.35 -12.54 -9.02
N ILE A 5 -15.78 -11.63 -8.22
CA ILE A 5 -16.23 -10.24 -8.04
C ILE A 5 -15.08 -9.28 -8.33
N LYS A 6 -15.42 -8.02 -8.64
CA LYS A 6 -14.46 -6.92 -8.74
C LYS A 6 -14.28 -6.25 -7.39
N VAL A 7 -13.03 -6.08 -6.95
CA VAL A 7 -12.69 -5.51 -5.65
C VAL A 7 -11.68 -4.38 -5.84
N ALA A 8 -11.95 -3.24 -5.22
CA ALA A 8 -10.98 -2.16 -5.08
C ALA A 8 -10.30 -2.27 -3.72
N VAL A 9 -8.96 -2.27 -3.70
CA VAL A 9 -8.13 -2.21 -2.50
C VAL A 9 -7.45 -0.85 -2.46
N ILE A 10 -7.47 -0.17 -1.30
CA ILE A 10 -6.97 1.20 -1.17
C ILE A 10 -5.70 1.21 -0.30
N GLY A 11 -4.61 1.75 -0.85
CA GLY A 11 -3.24 1.73 -0.32
C GLY A 11 -2.45 0.49 -0.72
N ALA A 12 -1.13 0.61 -0.86
CA ALA A 12 -0.16 -0.47 -1.11
C ALA A 12 0.78 -0.70 0.10
N GLY A 13 0.23 -0.59 1.32
CA GLY A 13 0.90 -1.00 2.55
C GLY A 13 0.77 -2.50 2.81
N THR A 14 1.46 -3.01 3.84
CA THR A 14 1.48 -4.44 4.20
C THR A 14 0.09 -5.09 4.26
N ALA A 15 -0.88 -4.41 4.86
CA ALA A 15 -2.26 -4.91 4.99
C ALA A 15 -2.95 -5.10 3.62
N SER A 16 -2.75 -4.16 2.71
CA SER A 16 -3.37 -4.20 1.39
C SER A 16 -2.69 -5.22 0.47
N LEU A 17 -1.38 -5.40 0.57
CA LEU A 17 -0.66 -6.41 -0.21
C LEU A 17 -1.12 -7.82 0.12
N VAL A 18 -1.29 -8.15 1.41
CA VAL A 18 -1.84 -9.46 1.79
C VAL A 18 -3.30 -9.60 1.37
N THR A 19 -4.09 -8.53 1.49
CA THR A 19 -5.50 -8.52 1.05
C THR A 19 -5.62 -8.78 -0.45
N ASP A 20 -4.82 -8.07 -1.26
CA ASP A 20 -4.78 -8.23 -2.72
C ASP A 20 -4.35 -9.64 -3.11
N ARG A 21 -3.31 -10.16 -2.44
CA ARG A 21 -2.83 -11.53 -2.63
C ARG A 21 -3.89 -12.59 -2.35
N GLU A 22 -4.62 -12.50 -1.24
CA GLU A 22 -5.67 -13.47 -0.91
C GLU A 22 -6.87 -13.36 -1.87
N LEU A 23 -7.33 -12.14 -2.18
CA LEU A 23 -8.45 -11.94 -3.11
C LEU A 23 -8.11 -12.46 -4.51
N LYS A 24 -6.87 -12.23 -4.98
CA LYS A 24 -6.37 -12.78 -6.23
C LYS A 24 -6.32 -14.31 -6.19
N ARG A 25 -5.87 -14.90 -5.08
CA ARG A 25 -5.79 -16.35 -4.87
C ARG A 25 -7.17 -17.03 -4.95
N GLU A 26 -8.22 -16.38 -4.45
CA GLU A 26 -9.61 -16.83 -4.57
C GLU A 26 -10.27 -16.53 -5.94
N GLY A 27 -9.50 -15.99 -6.90
CA GLY A 27 -9.96 -15.77 -8.27
C GLY A 27 -10.84 -14.53 -8.46
N HIS A 28 -10.74 -13.55 -7.56
CA HIS A 28 -11.39 -12.25 -7.72
C HIS A 28 -10.58 -11.32 -8.64
N GLN A 29 -11.27 -10.36 -9.25
CA GLN A 29 -10.64 -9.31 -10.04
C GLN A 29 -10.32 -8.13 -9.13
N VAL A 30 -9.05 -7.94 -8.82
CA VAL A 30 -8.62 -6.92 -7.85
C VAL A 30 -7.92 -5.77 -8.57
N ILE A 31 -8.21 -4.56 -8.11
CA ILE A 31 -7.50 -3.35 -8.50
C ILE A 31 -7.05 -2.67 -7.21
N LEU A 32 -5.74 -2.54 -7.03
CA LEU A 32 -5.15 -1.85 -5.89
C LEU A 32 -4.83 -0.41 -6.30
N PHE A 33 -5.20 0.57 -5.47
CA PHE A 33 -4.91 1.98 -5.69
C PHE A 33 -3.88 2.46 -4.66
N GLU A 34 -2.82 3.10 -5.11
CA GLU A 34 -1.79 3.68 -4.24
C GLU A 34 -1.48 5.11 -4.67
N LYS A 35 -1.47 6.03 -3.71
CA LYS A 35 -1.21 7.44 -3.98
C LYS A 35 0.24 7.72 -4.38
N ASN A 36 1.19 6.94 -3.86
CA ASN A 36 2.61 7.08 -4.20
C ASN A 36 2.99 6.23 -5.43
N ASN A 37 4.23 6.36 -5.87
CA ASN A 37 4.80 5.55 -6.95
C ASN A 37 5.49 4.25 -6.48
N ARG A 38 5.29 3.85 -5.22
CA ARG A 38 5.97 2.70 -4.60
C ARG A 38 5.07 1.94 -3.65
N ILE A 39 5.30 0.64 -3.59
CA ILE A 39 4.75 -0.26 -2.56
C ILE A 39 5.50 -0.07 -1.24
N GLY A 40 4.80 -0.27 -0.13
CA GLY A 40 5.40 -0.41 1.20
C GLY A 40 4.69 0.41 2.27
N GLY A 41 3.88 1.40 1.88
CA GLY A 41 3.17 2.29 2.79
C GLY A 41 4.14 2.93 3.79
N THR A 42 3.90 2.68 5.09
CA THR A 42 4.75 3.23 6.17
C THR A 42 6.24 2.87 6.03
N TRP A 43 6.58 1.73 5.43
CA TRP A 43 7.99 1.28 5.29
C TRP A 43 8.78 2.06 4.24
N VAL A 44 8.11 2.85 3.40
CA VAL A 44 8.75 3.79 2.48
C VAL A 44 9.16 5.02 3.27
N TYR A 45 10.43 5.10 3.64
CA TYR A 45 10.97 6.24 4.37
C TYR A 45 10.90 7.54 3.55
N ASP A 46 10.37 8.57 4.18
CA ASP A 46 10.36 9.93 3.66
C ASP A 46 11.13 10.85 4.61
N PRO A 47 12.19 11.54 4.16
CA PRO A 47 12.92 12.49 5.01
C PRO A 47 12.19 13.81 5.23
N ARG A 48 11.10 14.08 4.50
CA ARG A 48 10.29 15.28 4.70
C ARG A 48 9.60 15.23 6.07
N VAL A 49 9.36 16.42 6.62
CA VAL A 49 8.58 16.61 7.83
C VAL A 49 7.49 17.64 7.52
N GLU A 50 6.29 17.40 8.06
CA GLU A 50 5.18 18.33 7.89
C GLU A 50 5.55 19.71 8.48
N SER A 51 5.13 20.78 7.81
CA SER A 51 5.39 22.15 8.27
C SER A 51 4.71 22.43 9.62
N ASP A 52 3.49 21.91 9.79
CA ASP A 52 2.83 21.82 11.08
C ASP A 52 3.34 20.61 11.86
N ARG A 53 4.26 20.87 12.79
CA ARG A 53 4.90 19.85 13.64
C ARG A 53 3.95 19.14 14.60
N LEU A 54 2.78 19.72 14.88
CA LEU A 54 1.79 19.11 15.78
C LEU A 54 0.71 18.35 14.99
N GLY A 55 0.65 18.52 13.67
CA GLY A 55 -0.33 17.88 12.81
C GLY A 55 -1.78 18.29 13.10
N MET A 56 -1.99 19.51 13.60
CA MET A 56 -3.27 20.04 14.03
C MET A 56 -4.05 20.72 12.90
N ASP A 57 -3.34 21.27 11.91
CA ASP A 57 -3.95 21.88 10.74
C ASP A 57 -4.53 20.80 9.80
N PRO A 58 -5.84 20.78 9.54
CA PRO A 58 -6.46 19.83 8.62
C PRO A 58 -6.04 20.05 7.16
N GLY A 59 -5.53 21.23 6.79
CA GLY A 59 -5.11 21.57 5.43
C GLY A 59 -3.62 21.39 5.15
N ARG A 60 -2.86 20.82 6.09
CA ARG A 60 -1.40 20.64 5.93
C ARG A 60 -1.05 19.58 4.89
N GLU A 61 0.18 19.67 4.37
CA GLU A 61 0.79 18.57 3.62
C GLU A 61 0.92 17.35 4.53
N ILE A 62 0.51 16.17 4.02
CA ILE A 62 0.55 14.92 4.79
C ILE A 62 1.74 14.07 4.34
N VAL A 63 2.70 13.87 5.25
CA VAL A 63 3.77 12.88 5.05
C VAL A 63 3.27 11.54 5.59
N HIS A 64 3.06 10.56 4.71
CA HIS A 64 2.42 9.29 5.08
C HIS A 64 3.28 8.42 6.01
N SER A 65 4.58 8.33 5.76
CA SER A 65 5.47 7.51 6.56
C SER A 65 5.82 8.22 7.87
N SER A 66 5.72 7.48 8.98
CA SER A 66 6.19 7.92 10.29
C SER A 66 7.56 7.30 10.65
N MET A 67 8.24 6.68 9.68
CA MET A 67 9.54 6.06 9.91
C MET A 67 10.62 7.13 10.01
N TYR A 68 11.47 7.03 11.03
CA TYR A 68 12.71 7.81 11.12
C TYR A 68 13.90 7.03 10.52
N HIS A 69 14.96 7.75 10.19
CA HIS A 69 16.11 7.21 9.45
C HIS A 69 16.73 5.96 10.09
N SER A 70 16.80 5.86 11.42
CA SER A 70 17.44 4.74 12.12
C SER A 70 16.49 3.65 12.59
N VAL A 71 15.21 3.66 12.17
CA VAL A 71 14.23 2.65 12.61
C VAL A 71 14.74 1.25 12.30
N ARG A 72 14.70 0.41 13.33
CA ARG A 72 14.75 -1.04 13.24
C ARG A 72 13.42 -1.59 13.73
N VAL A 73 13.08 -2.77 13.24
CA VAL A 73 11.87 -3.45 13.70
C VAL A 73 11.94 -3.71 15.20
N ASN A 74 10.80 -3.61 15.88
CA ASN A 74 10.65 -3.88 17.31
C ASN A 74 10.29 -5.35 17.60
N LEU A 75 10.04 -6.14 16.56
CA LEU A 75 9.79 -7.58 16.62
C LEU A 75 10.90 -8.33 15.86
N PRO A 76 11.26 -9.55 16.28
CA PRO A 76 12.15 -10.38 15.49
C PRO A 76 11.51 -10.69 14.14
N ARG A 77 12.29 -10.66 13.05
CA ARG A 77 11.82 -10.83 11.66
C ARG A 77 10.98 -12.09 11.46
N GLN A 78 11.30 -13.16 12.20
CA GLN A 78 10.57 -14.42 12.18
C GLN A 78 9.09 -14.28 12.57
N LEU A 79 8.73 -13.28 13.40
CA LEU A 79 7.35 -12.98 13.79
C LEU A 79 6.64 -12.00 12.83
N MET A 80 7.38 -11.39 11.92
CA MET A 80 6.86 -10.38 10.99
C MET A 80 6.56 -10.92 9.59
N GLY A 81 7.04 -12.13 9.26
CA GLY A 81 6.73 -12.79 8.00
C GLY A 81 5.26 -13.19 7.90
N PHE A 82 4.79 -13.41 6.68
CA PHE A 82 3.49 -14.03 6.46
C PHE A 82 3.59 -15.55 6.68
N LEU A 83 2.46 -16.19 6.99
CA LEU A 83 2.43 -17.62 7.35
C LEU A 83 3.04 -18.53 6.27
N ASP A 84 2.83 -18.19 5.00
CA ASP A 84 3.35 -18.91 3.84
C ASP A 84 4.38 -18.10 3.03
N TYR A 85 4.88 -17.01 3.61
CA TYR A 85 5.97 -16.21 3.04
C TYR A 85 6.87 -15.69 4.17
N PRO A 86 7.82 -16.52 4.65
CA PRO A 86 8.61 -16.22 5.84
C PRO A 86 9.62 -15.11 5.57
N PHE A 87 9.81 -14.21 6.55
CA PHE A 87 10.79 -13.13 6.47
C PHE A 87 12.19 -13.63 6.86
N VAL A 88 12.81 -14.38 5.96
CA VAL A 88 14.11 -15.04 6.16
C VAL A 88 15.29 -14.10 5.93
N LYS A 89 16.46 -14.48 6.47
CA LYS A 89 17.74 -13.83 6.17
C LYS A 89 18.12 -14.18 4.73
N LYS A 90 18.57 -13.18 3.98
CA LYS A 90 19.13 -13.33 2.63
C LYS A 90 20.65 -13.26 2.67
N GLU A 91 21.30 -13.73 1.61
CA GLU A 91 22.77 -13.61 1.45
C GLU A 91 23.21 -12.14 1.39
N THR A 92 22.35 -11.30 0.83
CA THR A 92 22.51 -9.84 0.75
C THR A 92 21.43 -9.14 1.56
N GLY A 93 21.75 -7.99 2.17
CA GLY A 93 20.81 -7.21 2.98
C GLY A 93 21.22 -7.18 4.44
N ASP A 94 20.26 -6.91 5.31
CA ASP A 94 20.48 -6.83 6.76
C ASP A 94 20.26 -8.21 7.43
N PRO A 95 21.33 -8.90 7.89
CA PRO A 95 21.23 -10.26 8.43
C PRO A 95 20.75 -10.30 9.89
N ARG A 96 20.47 -9.16 10.52
CA ARG A 96 20.05 -9.09 11.92
C ARG A 96 18.67 -9.73 12.11
N ASP A 97 18.40 -10.25 13.30
CA ASP A 97 17.04 -10.73 13.64
C ASP A 97 16.06 -9.57 13.84
N PHE A 98 16.57 -8.37 14.14
CA PHE A 98 15.80 -7.13 14.20
C PHE A 98 16.38 -6.15 13.17
N PRO A 99 16.10 -6.34 11.87
CA PRO A 99 16.70 -5.53 10.81
C PRO A 99 16.15 -4.10 10.75
N GLY A 100 16.75 -3.27 9.91
CA GLY A 100 16.29 -1.91 9.57
C GLY A 100 15.02 -1.91 8.72
N ARG A 101 14.37 -0.74 8.62
CA ARG A 101 13.17 -0.53 7.78
C ARG A 101 13.40 -0.89 6.30
N GLU A 102 14.62 -0.71 5.77
CA GLU A 102 14.96 -1.05 4.39
C GLU A 102 14.78 -2.53 4.10
N GLU A 103 15.15 -3.39 5.03
CA GLU A 103 15.02 -4.84 4.88
C GLU A 103 13.55 -5.28 4.86
N VAL A 104 12.69 -4.59 5.62
CA VAL A 104 11.24 -4.83 5.58
C VAL A 104 10.66 -4.37 4.26
N LEU A 105 11.10 -3.21 3.75
CA LEU A 105 10.68 -2.72 2.44
C LEU A 105 11.09 -3.68 1.32
N ILE A 106 12.32 -4.22 1.36
CA ILE A 106 12.78 -5.25 0.44
C ILE A 106 11.85 -6.48 0.49
N PHE A 107 11.60 -7.01 1.69
CA PHE A 107 10.70 -8.14 1.89
C PHE A 107 9.29 -7.93 1.30
N LEU A 108 8.71 -6.73 1.47
CA LEU A 108 7.40 -6.41 0.90
C LEU A 108 7.43 -6.28 -0.62
N ASN A 109 8.52 -5.76 -1.20
CA ASN A 109 8.68 -5.68 -2.65
C ASN A 109 8.89 -7.07 -3.27
N ASP A 110 9.65 -7.94 -2.61
CA ASP A 110 9.81 -9.34 -3.02
C ASP A 110 8.47 -10.07 -2.99
N PHE A 111 7.72 -9.97 -1.87
CA PHE A 111 6.38 -10.53 -1.75
C PHE A 111 5.47 -10.04 -2.90
N SER A 112 5.47 -8.73 -3.17
CA SER A 112 4.64 -8.14 -4.21
C SER A 112 5.03 -8.62 -5.62
N SER A 113 6.32 -8.83 -5.86
CA SER A 113 6.83 -9.33 -7.14
C SER A 113 6.51 -10.81 -7.33
N ASP A 114 6.78 -11.63 -6.30
CA ASP A 114 6.57 -13.09 -6.34
C ASP A 114 5.09 -13.46 -6.55
N PHE A 115 4.18 -12.64 -6.01
CA PHE A 115 2.74 -12.83 -6.18
C PHE A 115 2.12 -11.99 -7.31
N GLY A 116 2.91 -11.22 -8.07
CA GLY A 116 2.44 -10.40 -9.19
C GLY A 116 1.36 -9.40 -8.78
N LEU A 117 1.61 -8.65 -7.71
CA LEU A 117 0.71 -7.62 -7.16
C LEU A 117 1.05 -6.24 -7.74
N VAL A 118 2.28 -6.08 -8.24
CA VAL A 118 2.74 -4.83 -8.88
C VAL A 118 1.88 -4.52 -10.11
N GLU A 119 1.53 -5.52 -10.91
CA GLU A 119 0.72 -5.35 -12.12
C GLU A 119 -0.76 -5.04 -11.82
N LEU A 120 -1.23 -5.35 -10.61
CA LEU A 120 -2.58 -5.04 -10.14
C LEU A 120 -2.68 -3.64 -9.53
N THR A 121 -1.53 -3.01 -9.28
CA THR A 121 -1.45 -1.73 -8.58
C THR A 121 -1.48 -0.56 -9.55
N ARG A 122 -2.43 0.34 -9.33
CA ARG A 122 -2.48 1.68 -9.92
C ARG A 122 -1.80 2.65 -8.97
N PHE A 123 -0.52 2.89 -9.24
CA PHE A 123 0.28 3.92 -8.56
C PHE A 123 -0.15 5.32 -8.97
N GLU A 124 0.21 6.32 -8.15
CA GLU A 124 -0.09 7.74 -8.40
C GLU A 124 -1.61 8.00 -8.55
N HIS A 125 -2.42 7.20 -7.85
CA HIS A 125 -3.88 7.33 -7.80
C HIS A 125 -4.32 7.52 -6.35
N ASP A 126 -4.52 8.78 -5.95
CA ASP A 126 -5.00 9.09 -4.61
C ASP A 126 -6.52 8.93 -4.54
N VAL A 127 -7.02 7.94 -3.80
CA VAL A 127 -8.48 7.75 -3.69
C VAL A 127 -9.06 8.82 -2.78
N VAL A 128 -9.84 9.73 -3.36
CA VAL A 128 -10.41 10.89 -2.65
C VAL A 128 -11.85 10.68 -2.24
N ARG A 129 -12.55 9.72 -2.86
CA ARG A 129 -13.96 9.47 -2.59
C ARG A 129 -14.37 8.04 -2.92
N VAL A 130 -15.18 7.46 -2.04
CA VAL A 130 -15.80 6.15 -2.21
C VAL A 130 -17.27 6.27 -1.85
N GLU A 131 -18.16 6.00 -2.82
CA GLU A 131 -19.61 6.14 -2.66
C GLU A 131 -20.31 4.88 -3.16
N GLN A 132 -21.31 4.41 -2.42
CA GLN A 132 -22.16 3.33 -2.89
C GLN A 132 -23.03 3.82 -4.04
N VAL A 133 -23.19 3.01 -5.08
CA VAL A 133 -24.06 3.37 -6.20
C VAL A 133 -25.53 3.28 -5.75
N ASP A 134 -26.28 4.36 -5.96
CA ASP A 134 -27.69 4.44 -5.56
C ASP A 134 -28.52 3.26 -6.08
N GLY A 135 -29.24 2.61 -5.16
CA GLY A 135 -30.07 1.45 -5.46
C GLY A 135 -29.30 0.14 -5.74
N ARG A 136 -27.97 0.13 -5.65
CA ARG A 136 -27.14 -1.06 -5.88
C ARG A 136 -26.26 -1.41 -4.67
N ARG A 137 -26.68 -2.42 -3.91
CA ARG A 137 -26.04 -2.79 -2.63
C ARG A 137 -24.57 -3.20 -2.73
N ASN A 138 -24.13 -3.74 -3.88
CA ASN A 138 -22.81 -4.34 -4.06
C ASN A 138 -21.94 -3.61 -5.10
N GLU A 139 -22.25 -2.35 -5.40
CA GLU A 139 -21.50 -1.54 -6.36
C GLU A 139 -21.05 -0.24 -5.71
N TRP A 140 -19.82 0.15 -6.00
CA TRP A 140 -19.14 1.30 -5.42
C TRP A 140 -18.43 2.09 -6.51
N ASN A 141 -18.58 3.41 -6.47
CA ASN A 141 -17.78 4.34 -7.24
C ASN A 141 -16.53 4.70 -6.43
N VAL A 142 -15.35 4.58 -7.05
CA VAL A 142 -14.07 4.94 -6.46
C VAL A 142 -13.46 6.06 -7.30
N ASP A 143 -13.44 7.28 -6.78
CA ASP A 143 -12.84 8.43 -7.45
C ASP A 143 -11.40 8.62 -6.98
N CYS A 144 -10.51 8.80 -7.95
CA CYS A 144 -9.11 9.10 -7.71
C CYS A 144 -8.80 10.55 -8.10
N GLY A 145 -8.09 11.26 -7.24
CA GLY A 145 -7.36 12.47 -7.60
C GLY A 145 -6.08 12.08 -8.33
N VAL A 146 -5.80 12.77 -9.43
CA VAL A 146 -4.47 12.80 -10.03
C VAL A 146 -3.81 14.06 -9.49
N GLU A 147 -2.63 13.96 -8.86
CA GLU A 147 -1.78 15.12 -8.63
C GLU A 147 -1.25 15.59 -9.99
N ASP A 148 -2.09 16.29 -10.74
CA ASP A 148 -1.68 16.99 -11.94
C ASP A 148 -1.06 18.31 -11.48
N SER A 149 0.20 18.56 -11.85
CA SER A 149 0.88 19.83 -11.64
C SER A 149 0.14 20.96 -12.38
N GLY A 150 -0.97 21.42 -11.79
CA GLY A 150 -1.66 22.66 -12.16
C GLY A 150 -2.96 22.56 -12.96
N ARG A 151 -3.66 21.43 -13.11
CA ARG A 151 -5.01 21.44 -13.73
C ARG A 151 -5.87 20.23 -13.33
N ALA A 152 -7.00 20.47 -12.67
CA ALA A 152 -8.01 19.46 -12.39
C ALA A 152 -8.68 18.97 -13.69
N ILE A 153 -8.58 17.68 -14.01
CA ILE A 153 -9.38 17.05 -15.07
C ILE A 153 -9.79 15.62 -14.68
N GLY A 154 -11.10 15.43 -14.51
CA GLY A 154 -11.84 14.22 -14.92
C GLY A 154 -11.71 12.98 -14.03
N SER A 155 -12.79 12.68 -13.30
CA SER A 155 -13.03 11.37 -12.71
C SER A 155 -13.06 10.29 -13.80
N ARG A 156 -12.20 9.28 -13.66
CA ARG A 156 -12.35 8.00 -14.36
C ARG A 156 -12.77 6.97 -13.32
N GLY A 157 -14.08 6.79 -13.19
CA GLY A 157 -14.66 5.71 -12.39
C GLY A 157 -14.37 4.35 -13.01
N LEU A 158 -14.37 3.34 -12.14
CA LEU A 158 -14.55 1.93 -12.51
C LEU A 158 -16.04 1.59 -12.63
#